data_AF-A0A0J6FI16-F1
#
_entry.id   AF-A0A0J6FI16-F1
#
_cell.length_a   1.000
_cell.length_b   1.000
_cell.length_c   1.000
_cell.angle_alpha   90.00
_cell.angle_beta   90.00
_cell.angle_gamma   90.00
#
_symmetry.space_group_name_H-M   'P 1'
#
loop_
_entity.id
_entity.type
_entity.pdbx_description
1 polymer ?
#
loop_
_entity_poly.entity_id
_entity_poly.type
_entity_poly.pdbx_seq_one_letter_code
_entity_poly.pdbx_strand_id
1 'polypeptide(L)'
;MLFEGMDASHTRRHLSWRYQRTKKYRPAPKSTVPRIARSYQPVVIASLDRTSYPAQAEFLTPSLDNLSLCQGLLANEANFACESSCDVLEIYETGRRSWKYGWNDEKIMTYIKPFLDGQDKSTPQGLNLRVLFCNLRRHPDTSFGYQLSLSKPTTKSLLTAFRVFPHFLPFMLGEPDYWAPLFIPLRNDKRVVRIEATWQHPRYNIHARQQPCSVYMGYDFAEACTTYIIVSGEGEEYVERTKTRLNDYFADDDGLAAAAGQISDPFLLQSILCHESLTDGKEIITKLRHRLYDQLDIVGEYAKEPFDKSNLQEMTNQLHLISQDADSLFASTEMAGMISTHMAKARQRTSKISPNIFHKSNVGDALAYLIDSIEAQKRWLQSLKSRKDIAMNLVFNLVTQQDSETSTSIARDTKEDSASMKIIAVMTMLFLPTTAVSGFFSMSFFSMSGPLQTSGDIGLFFAVALPLTFLIFLTWWMWYSVESTVRNVCYFVSLRYQGFRFRLKTEKDEERGN
;
A
#
# COMPACT_ATOMS: atom_id res chain seq x y z
N MET A 1 73.84 4.68 7.20
CA MET A 1 74.02 5.09 5.79
C MET A 1 72.88 4.45 5.01
N LEU A 2 71.96 5.14 4.35
CA LEU A 2 71.79 6.53 3.98
C LEU A 2 70.29 6.75 3.73
N PHE A 3 69.81 7.93 4.12
CA PHE A 3 68.57 8.55 3.63
C PHE A 3 68.72 8.94 2.16
N GLU A 4 67.61 8.91 1.40
CA GLU A 4 67.21 9.79 0.27
C GLU A 4 66.11 9.07 -0.54
N GLY A 5 64.97 9.62 -0.94
CA GLY A 5 64.38 10.94 -0.80
C GLY A 5 62.89 10.82 -1.17
N MET A 6 62.04 11.54 -0.43
CA MET A 6 60.63 11.74 -0.74
C MET A 6 60.51 12.56 -2.02
N ASP A 7 59.68 12.11 -2.97
CA ASP A 7 59.09 13.01 -3.95
C ASP A 7 57.58 12.83 -3.98
N ALA A 8 56.89 13.91 -3.65
CA ALA A 8 55.46 13.99 -3.47
C ALA A 8 54.83 14.52 -4.78
N SER A 9 54.26 13.62 -5.58
CA SER A 9 53.34 14.01 -6.66
C SER A 9 51.98 13.36 -6.44
N HIS A 10 51.05 14.20 -5.97
CA HIS A 10 49.63 13.93 -5.88
C HIS A 10 49.08 13.36 -7.19
N THR A 11 48.69 12.09 -7.19
CA THR A 11 47.63 11.59 -8.08
C THR A 11 46.48 11.07 -7.22
N ARG A 12 45.56 11.98 -6.89
CA ARG A 12 44.20 11.63 -6.47
C ARG A 12 43.57 10.81 -7.61
N ARG A 13 43.63 9.48 -7.51
CA ARG A 13 42.79 8.61 -8.32
C ARG A 13 41.35 8.80 -7.82
N HIS A 14 40.62 9.70 -8.48
CA HIS A 14 39.16 9.70 -8.42
C HIS A 14 38.69 8.34 -8.96
N LEU A 15 38.36 7.42 -8.05
CA LEU A 15 37.54 6.26 -8.36
C LEU A 15 36.17 6.80 -8.78
N SER A 16 35.97 6.93 -10.09
CA SER A 16 34.67 7.22 -10.67
C SER A 16 33.75 6.03 -10.38
N TRP A 17 32.90 6.15 -9.37
CA TRP A 17 31.78 5.25 -9.16
C TRP A 17 30.82 5.43 -10.34
N ARG A 18 31.02 4.68 -11.42
CA ARG A 18 29.99 4.53 -12.45
C ARG A 18 28.85 3.74 -11.80
N TYR A 19 27.83 4.47 -11.36
CA TYR A 19 26.51 3.93 -11.05
C TYR A 19 26.08 3.08 -12.27
N GLN A 20 26.24 1.76 -12.20
CA GLN A 20 25.62 0.88 -13.18
C GLN A 20 24.12 1.10 -13.00
N ARG A 21 23.45 1.67 -14.02
CA ARG A 21 21.99 1.81 -14.05
C ARG A 21 21.38 0.50 -13.60
N THR A 22 20.92 0.44 -12.35
CA THR A 22 20.08 -0.65 -11.87
C THR A 22 18.92 -0.73 -12.86
N LYS A 23 18.63 -1.94 -13.36
CA LYS A 23 17.57 -2.15 -14.36
C LYS A 23 16.33 -1.39 -13.90
N LYS A 24 15.90 -0.41 -14.70
CA LYS A 24 14.75 0.46 -14.40
C LYS A 24 13.60 -0.43 -13.94
N TYR A 25 13.17 -0.29 -12.68
CA TYR A 25 12.01 -0.99 -12.17
C TYR A 25 10.81 -0.50 -12.98
N ARG A 26 10.42 -1.28 -13.99
CA ARG A 26 9.14 -1.09 -14.66
C ARG A 26 8.13 -1.88 -13.84
N PRO A 27 7.14 -1.22 -13.21
CA PRO A 27 6.02 -1.96 -12.65
C PRO A 27 5.42 -2.82 -13.76
N ALA A 28 5.02 -4.06 -13.43
CA ALA A 28 4.32 -4.92 -14.37
C ALA A 28 3.16 -4.13 -15.01
N PRO A 29 2.85 -4.35 -16.30
CA PRO A 29 1.78 -3.62 -16.97
C PRO A 29 0.51 -3.70 -16.13
N LYS A 30 -0.02 -2.53 -15.74
CA LYS A 30 -1.23 -2.45 -14.93
C LYS A 30 -2.36 -3.10 -15.74
N SER A 31 -2.92 -4.20 -15.24
CA SER A 31 -4.19 -4.73 -15.72
C SER A 31 -5.20 -3.57 -15.78
N THR A 32 -5.82 -3.34 -16.93
CA THR A 32 -6.89 -2.35 -17.13
C THR A 32 -8.17 -2.72 -16.36
N VAL A 33 -8.31 -3.97 -15.96
CA VAL A 33 -9.38 -4.43 -15.07
C VAL A 33 -9.09 -3.94 -13.64
N PRO A 34 -10.04 -3.30 -12.94
CA PRO A 34 -9.87 -2.85 -11.57
C PRO A 34 -9.35 -3.97 -10.64
N ARG A 35 -8.54 -3.59 -9.65
CA ARG A 35 -7.82 -4.54 -8.77
C ARG A 35 -8.76 -5.31 -7.82
N ILE A 36 -9.95 -4.75 -7.54
CA ILE A 36 -10.95 -5.25 -6.60
C ILE A 36 -12.32 -5.24 -7.31
N ALA A 37 -13.20 -6.19 -6.97
CA ALA A 37 -14.61 -6.08 -7.33
C ALA A 37 -15.16 -4.74 -6.81
N ARG A 38 -15.68 -3.89 -7.71
CA ARG A 38 -16.19 -2.56 -7.31
C ARG A 38 -17.50 -2.65 -6.53
N SER A 39 -18.17 -3.79 -6.60
CA SER A 39 -19.40 -4.13 -5.90
C SER A 39 -19.46 -5.63 -5.69
N TYR A 40 -19.83 -6.07 -4.50
CA TYR A 40 -20.25 -7.45 -4.23
C TYR A 40 -21.68 -7.67 -4.73
N GLN A 41 -22.00 -8.92 -5.09
CA GLN A 41 -23.39 -9.26 -5.39
C GLN A 41 -24.20 -9.19 -4.09
N PRO A 42 -25.31 -8.44 -4.04
CA PRO A 42 -26.13 -8.35 -2.84
C PRO A 42 -26.68 -9.73 -2.49
N VAL A 43 -26.56 -10.12 -1.22
CA VAL A 43 -27.08 -11.40 -0.75
C VAL A 43 -28.59 -11.28 -0.58
N VAL A 44 -29.35 -12.07 -1.33
CA VAL A 44 -30.81 -12.14 -1.19
C VAL A 44 -31.14 -12.91 0.08
N ILE A 45 -31.73 -12.23 1.06
CA ILE A 45 -32.15 -12.82 2.32
C ILE A 45 -33.62 -13.24 2.19
N ALA A 46 -33.88 -14.54 2.32
CA ALA A 46 -35.22 -15.11 2.32
C ALA A 46 -35.70 -15.47 3.73
N SER A 47 -36.91 -16.03 3.84
CA SER A 47 -37.40 -16.60 5.09
C SER A 47 -36.47 -17.70 5.59
N LEU A 48 -36.08 -17.63 6.87
CA LEU A 48 -35.16 -18.59 7.48
C LEU A 48 -35.75 -20.00 7.48
N ASP A 49 -35.09 -20.93 6.78
CA ASP A 49 -35.39 -22.36 6.86
C ASP A 49 -34.78 -22.93 8.14
N ARG A 50 -35.62 -23.34 9.09
CA ARG A 50 -35.18 -23.91 10.38
C ARG A 50 -34.76 -25.37 10.29
N THR A 51 -34.98 -26.03 9.14
CA THR A 51 -34.71 -27.45 8.93
C THR A 51 -33.33 -27.70 8.32
N SER A 52 -32.55 -26.66 8.09
CA SER A 52 -31.25 -26.78 7.46
C SER A 52 -30.17 -25.96 8.14
N TYR A 53 -28.91 -26.32 7.89
CA TYR A 53 -27.77 -25.50 8.29
C TYR A 53 -27.94 -24.05 7.83
N PRO A 54 -27.63 -23.06 8.69
CA PRO A 54 -27.04 -23.18 10.03
C PRO A 54 -28.04 -23.31 11.19
N ALA A 55 -29.36 -23.33 10.94
CA ALA A 55 -30.36 -23.29 12.01
C ALA A 55 -30.36 -24.53 12.92
N GLN A 56 -29.82 -25.65 12.45
CA GLN A 56 -29.65 -26.89 13.21
C GLN A 56 -28.26 -27.04 13.86
N ALA A 57 -27.39 -26.02 13.77
CA ALA A 57 -26.08 -26.09 14.39
C ALA A 57 -26.20 -26.31 15.91
N GLU A 58 -25.40 -27.23 16.45
CA GLU A 58 -25.40 -27.60 17.87
C GLU A 58 -25.11 -26.38 18.77
N PHE A 59 -24.24 -25.49 18.29
CA PHE A 59 -23.86 -24.28 18.98
C PHE A 59 -24.14 -23.06 18.12
N LEU A 60 -24.97 -22.16 18.64
CA LEU A 60 -25.28 -20.86 18.05
C LEU A 60 -24.93 -19.76 19.05
N THR A 61 -24.32 -18.69 18.57
CA THR A 61 -23.98 -17.48 19.30
C THR A 61 -24.80 -16.33 18.71
N PRO A 62 -25.99 -16.01 19.25
CA PRO A 62 -26.90 -15.00 18.67
C PRO A 62 -26.30 -13.60 18.51
N SER A 63 -25.26 -13.26 19.28
CA SER A 63 -24.56 -11.98 19.16
C SER A 63 -23.65 -11.90 17.93
N LEU A 64 -23.39 -13.01 17.23
CA LEU A 64 -22.47 -13.10 16.09
C LEU A 64 -23.11 -13.75 14.86
N ASP A 65 -23.95 -14.77 15.07
CA ASP A 65 -24.48 -15.57 13.98
C ASP A 65 -25.64 -14.91 13.24
N ASN A 66 -25.43 -14.65 11.95
CA ASN A 66 -26.50 -14.25 11.04
C ASN A 66 -26.93 -15.43 10.18
N LEU A 67 -27.88 -16.21 10.68
CA LEU A 67 -28.36 -17.44 10.04
C LEU A 67 -28.99 -17.17 8.67
N SER A 68 -29.75 -16.08 8.56
CA SER A 68 -30.46 -15.71 7.32
C SER A 68 -29.47 -15.30 6.21
N LEU A 69 -28.40 -14.60 6.58
CA LEU A 69 -27.30 -14.26 5.66
C LEU A 69 -26.59 -15.53 5.18
N CYS A 70 -26.28 -16.45 6.08
CA CYS A 70 -25.64 -17.72 5.74
C CYS A 70 -26.47 -18.52 4.73
N GLN A 71 -27.79 -18.60 4.92
CA GLN A 71 -28.67 -19.27 3.96
C GLN A 71 -28.75 -18.54 2.62
N GLY A 72 -28.76 -17.20 2.63
CA GLY A 72 -28.67 -16.42 1.40
C GLY A 72 -27.37 -16.67 0.62
N LEU A 73 -26.24 -16.81 1.32
CA LEU A 73 -24.94 -17.16 0.72
C LEU A 73 -24.93 -18.58 0.16
N LEU A 74 -25.53 -19.54 0.86
CA LEU A 74 -25.69 -20.92 0.38
C LEU A 74 -26.65 -21.01 -0.82
N ALA A 75 -27.63 -20.10 -0.92
CA ALA A 75 -28.59 -20.10 -2.03
C ALA A 75 -27.96 -19.66 -3.36
N ASN A 76 -26.87 -18.88 -3.33
CA ASN A 76 -26.16 -18.48 -4.54
C ASN A 76 -25.25 -19.61 -5.05
N GLU A 77 -25.71 -20.34 -6.07
CA GLU A 77 -24.97 -21.46 -6.68
C GLU A 77 -23.60 -21.05 -7.24
N ALA A 78 -23.45 -19.79 -7.70
CA ALA A 78 -22.18 -19.32 -8.27
C ALA A 78 -21.02 -19.38 -7.27
N ASN A 79 -21.33 -19.30 -5.97
CA ASN A 79 -20.34 -19.39 -4.89
C ASN A 79 -19.64 -20.76 -4.84
N PHE A 80 -20.22 -21.80 -5.46
CA PHE A 80 -19.78 -23.19 -5.34
C PHE A 80 -19.40 -23.77 -6.70
N ALA A 81 -18.47 -24.72 -6.71
CA ALA A 81 -18.12 -25.48 -7.91
C ALA A 81 -19.22 -26.50 -8.25
N CYS A 82 -19.28 -26.93 -9.52
CA CYS A 82 -20.22 -27.99 -9.93
C CYS A 82 -19.82 -29.37 -9.36
N GLU A 83 -18.52 -29.63 -9.25
CA GLU A 83 -17.94 -30.84 -8.66
C GLU A 83 -16.95 -30.43 -7.57
N SER A 84 -16.99 -31.11 -6.43
CA SER A 84 -16.06 -30.85 -5.34
C SER A 84 -14.65 -31.31 -5.66
N SER A 85 -13.66 -30.56 -5.20
CA SER A 85 -12.26 -30.95 -5.13
C SER A 85 -11.63 -30.35 -3.88
N CYS A 86 -11.16 -31.20 -2.97
CA CYS A 86 -10.36 -30.79 -1.82
C CYS A 86 -9.28 -31.81 -1.50
N ASP A 87 -8.21 -31.35 -0.83
CA ASP A 87 -7.22 -32.26 -0.25
C ASP A 87 -7.51 -32.42 1.24
N VAL A 88 -7.43 -33.65 1.73
CA VAL A 88 -7.60 -33.98 3.14
C VAL A 88 -6.31 -34.58 3.67
N LEU A 89 -5.88 -34.07 4.83
CA LEU A 89 -4.79 -34.62 5.62
C LEU A 89 -5.32 -35.09 6.95
N GLU A 90 -4.97 -36.31 7.31
CA GLU A 90 -5.18 -36.87 8.63
C GLU A 90 -3.84 -37.18 9.27
N ILE A 91 -3.72 -36.91 10.56
CA ILE A 91 -2.57 -37.30 11.35
C ILE A 91 -3.04 -37.95 12.65
N TYR A 92 -2.50 -39.14 12.90
CA TYR A 92 -2.85 -39.99 14.02
C TYR A 92 -1.92 -39.73 15.21
N GLU A 93 -2.32 -40.17 16.41
CA GLU A 93 -1.55 -40.02 17.65
C GLU A 93 -0.13 -40.60 17.57
N THR A 94 0.09 -41.61 16.72
CA THR A 94 1.42 -42.19 16.50
C THR A 94 2.34 -41.31 15.65
N GLY A 95 1.82 -40.20 15.11
CA GLY A 95 2.52 -39.33 14.15
C GLY A 95 2.41 -39.82 12.70
N ARG A 96 1.69 -40.90 12.45
CA ARG A 96 1.37 -41.38 11.11
C ARG A 96 0.44 -40.39 10.40
N ARG A 97 0.76 -40.03 9.16
CA ARG A 97 -0.09 -39.21 8.29
C ARG A 97 -0.84 -40.05 7.25
N SER A 98 -1.96 -39.53 6.77
CA SER A 98 -2.69 -40.05 5.61
C SER A 98 -3.16 -38.90 4.73
N TRP A 99 -2.62 -38.83 3.51
CA TRP A 99 -3.01 -37.85 2.51
C TRP A 99 -4.05 -38.39 1.55
N LYS A 100 -4.99 -37.52 1.19
CA LYS A 100 -6.14 -37.78 0.36
C LYS A 100 -6.32 -36.61 -0.60
N TYR A 101 -5.76 -36.73 -1.80
CA TYR A 101 -5.74 -35.65 -2.78
C TYR A 101 -6.98 -35.69 -3.68
N GLY A 102 -7.48 -34.50 -4.07
CA GLY A 102 -8.52 -34.35 -5.08
C GLY A 102 -9.80 -35.14 -4.78
N TRP A 103 -10.28 -35.08 -3.54
CA TRP A 103 -11.52 -35.74 -3.15
C TRP A 103 -12.73 -35.07 -3.80
N ASN A 104 -13.55 -35.90 -4.46
CA ASN A 104 -14.81 -35.51 -5.08
C ASN A 104 -16.01 -35.67 -4.13
N ASP A 105 -17.19 -35.27 -4.58
CA ASP A 105 -18.41 -35.28 -3.77
C ASP A 105 -18.71 -36.65 -3.14
N GLU A 106 -18.57 -37.74 -3.91
CA GLU A 106 -18.83 -39.10 -3.42
C GLU A 106 -17.91 -39.50 -2.26
N LYS A 107 -16.60 -39.24 -2.41
CA LYS A 107 -15.59 -39.56 -1.38
C LYS A 107 -15.80 -38.73 -0.12
N ILE A 108 -16.06 -37.42 -0.27
CA ILE A 108 -16.32 -36.53 0.87
C ILE A 108 -17.58 -36.97 1.60
N MET A 109 -18.69 -37.19 0.88
CA MET A 109 -19.95 -37.60 1.48
C MET A 109 -19.85 -38.95 2.21
N THR A 110 -19.14 -39.92 1.64
CA THR A 110 -18.88 -41.21 2.28
C THR A 110 -18.09 -41.04 3.58
N TYR A 111 -17.09 -40.16 3.56
CA TYR A 111 -16.25 -39.87 4.72
C TYR A 111 -17.02 -39.16 5.86
N ILE A 112 -17.90 -38.22 5.53
CA ILE A 112 -18.62 -37.43 6.54
C ILE A 112 -19.91 -38.09 7.03
N LYS A 113 -20.43 -39.11 6.33
CA LYS A 113 -21.68 -39.79 6.66
C LYS A 113 -21.75 -40.28 8.13
N PRO A 114 -20.72 -40.91 8.71
CA PRO A 114 -20.75 -41.34 10.12
C PRO A 114 -20.94 -40.18 11.12
N PHE A 115 -20.48 -38.98 10.77
CA PHE A 115 -20.63 -37.77 11.59
C PHE A 115 -22.03 -37.19 11.48
N LEU A 116 -22.68 -37.29 10.32
CA LEU A 116 -24.06 -36.85 10.10
C LEU A 116 -25.08 -37.77 10.78
N ASP A 117 -24.82 -39.08 10.76
CA ASP A 117 -25.70 -40.09 11.36
C ASP A 117 -25.61 -40.14 12.91
N GLY A 118 -24.74 -39.32 13.50
CA GLY A 118 -24.61 -39.18 14.96
C GLY A 118 -24.04 -40.43 15.65
N GLN A 119 -23.17 -41.20 15.00
CA GLN A 119 -22.61 -42.40 15.61
C GLN A 119 -21.57 -42.07 16.71
N ASP A 120 -21.64 -42.79 17.84
CA ASP A 120 -20.85 -42.60 19.08
C ASP A 120 -19.32 -42.67 18.92
N LYS A 121 -18.80 -43.08 17.74
CA LYS A 121 -17.37 -43.08 17.38
C LYS A 121 -17.17 -42.68 15.92
N SER A 122 -17.66 -41.50 15.57
CA SER A 122 -17.55 -40.98 14.20
C SER A 122 -16.10 -40.65 13.80
N THR A 123 -15.24 -40.31 14.76
CA THR A 123 -13.81 -40.06 14.51
C THR A 123 -13.04 -41.37 14.34
N PRO A 124 -12.20 -41.52 13.30
CA PRO A 124 -11.29 -42.66 13.18
C PRO A 124 -10.44 -42.83 14.44
N GLN A 125 -10.26 -44.07 14.88
CA GLN A 125 -9.55 -44.37 16.11
C GLN A 125 -8.11 -43.82 16.09
N GLY A 126 -7.76 -43.02 17.11
CA GLY A 126 -6.44 -42.41 17.25
C GLY A 126 -6.17 -41.25 16.29
N LEU A 127 -7.18 -40.70 15.62
CA LEU A 127 -7.02 -39.49 14.82
C LEU A 127 -6.93 -38.25 15.73
N ASN A 128 -5.85 -37.48 15.60
CA ASN A 128 -5.61 -36.30 16.44
C ASN A 128 -5.76 -34.99 15.65
N LEU A 129 -5.40 -34.99 14.36
CA LEU A 129 -5.51 -33.83 13.49
C LEU A 129 -6.15 -34.21 12.17
N ARG A 130 -7.16 -33.43 11.76
CA ARG A 130 -7.78 -33.46 10.45
C ARG A 130 -7.68 -32.08 9.82
N VAL A 131 -7.24 -32.02 8.57
CA VAL A 131 -7.12 -30.76 7.81
C VAL A 131 -7.79 -30.92 6.45
N LEU A 132 -8.67 -30.00 6.10
CA LEU A 132 -9.27 -29.90 4.79
C LEU A 132 -8.74 -28.65 4.09
N PHE A 133 -8.11 -28.85 2.93
CA PHE A 133 -7.61 -27.78 2.07
C PHE A 133 -8.60 -27.57 0.93
N CYS A 134 -9.24 -26.40 0.92
CA CYS A 134 -10.17 -25.96 -0.11
C CYS A 134 -9.57 -24.78 -0.87
N ASN A 135 -9.89 -24.68 -2.16
CA ASN A 135 -9.34 -23.63 -3.02
C ASN A 135 -10.40 -22.58 -3.36
N LEU A 136 -9.95 -21.33 -3.49
CA LEU A 136 -10.72 -20.21 -4.01
C LEU A 136 -10.21 -19.83 -5.40
N ARG A 137 -11.12 -19.84 -6.36
CA ARG A 137 -10.88 -19.36 -7.72
C ARG A 137 -11.72 -18.12 -7.97
N ARG A 138 -11.21 -17.19 -8.77
CA ARG A 138 -11.99 -16.01 -9.17
C ARG A 138 -13.10 -16.44 -10.09
N HIS A 139 -14.31 -16.00 -9.80
CA HIS A 139 -15.47 -16.32 -10.63
C HIS A 139 -16.46 -15.14 -10.58
N PRO A 140 -17.01 -14.71 -11.74
CA PRO A 140 -18.04 -13.67 -11.78
C PRO A 140 -19.32 -14.15 -11.06
N ASP A 141 -20.21 -13.21 -10.73
CA ASP A 141 -21.55 -13.48 -10.17
C ASP A 141 -21.59 -14.18 -8.80
N THR A 142 -20.43 -14.36 -8.19
CA THR A 142 -20.28 -14.82 -6.81
C THR A 142 -20.47 -13.67 -5.82
N SER A 143 -20.83 -14.00 -4.59
CA SER A 143 -21.07 -13.04 -3.51
C SER A 143 -19.83 -12.19 -3.23
N PHE A 144 -18.64 -12.81 -3.20
CA PHE A 144 -17.39 -12.13 -2.84
C PHE A 144 -16.34 -12.06 -3.98
N GLY A 145 -16.72 -12.43 -5.21
CA GLY A 145 -15.79 -12.49 -6.36
C GLY A 145 -14.96 -13.78 -6.43
N TYR A 146 -15.26 -14.76 -5.58
CA TYR A 146 -14.61 -16.07 -5.54
C TYR A 146 -15.61 -17.21 -5.49
N GLN A 147 -15.26 -18.31 -6.16
CA GLN A 147 -15.94 -19.59 -6.11
C GLN A 147 -15.09 -20.58 -5.31
N LEU A 148 -15.75 -21.25 -4.37
CA LEU A 148 -15.18 -22.32 -3.56
C LEU A 148 -15.07 -23.61 -4.38
N SER A 149 -13.99 -24.36 -4.18
CA SER A 149 -13.75 -25.64 -4.87
C SER A 149 -14.69 -26.78 -4.48
N LEU A 150 -15.64 -26.56 -3.57
CA LEU A 150 -16.63 -27.54 -3.14
C LEU A 150 -17.99 -27.23 -3.76
N SER A 151 -18.78 -28.26 -4.00
CA SER A 151 -20.18 -28.12 -4.39
C SER A 151 -21.04 -27.71 -3.21
N LYS A 152 -22.12 -26.97 -3.48
CA LYS A 152 -23.07 -26.52 -2.46
C LYS A 152 -23.56 -27.65 -1.53
N PRO A 153 -24.08 -28.80 -2.02
CA PRO A 153 -24.57 -29.86 -1.14
C PRO A 153 -23.45 -30.40 -0.26
N THR A 154 -22.27 -30.61 -0.82
CA THR A 154 -21.09 -31.10 -0.07
C THR A 154 -20.64 -30.09 0.97
N THR A 155 -20.60 -28.80 0.66
CA THR A 155 -20.28 -27.75 1.64
C THR A 155 -21.27 -27.76 2.80
N LYS A 156 -22.58 -27.78 2.52
CA LYS A 156 -23.62 -27.78 3.55
C LYS A 156 -23.51 -29.01 4.47
N SER A 157 -23.33 -30.19 3.89
CA SER A 157 -23.18 -31.43 4.64
C SER A 157 -21.88 -31.45 5.44
N LEU A 158 -20.77 -30.95 4.90
CA LEU A 158 -19.47 -30.88 5.58
C LEU A 158 -19.51 -29.94 6.78
N LEU A 159 -20.07 -28.74 6.62
CA LEU A 159 -20.22 -27.78 7.71
C LEU A 159 -21.11 -28.35 8.84
N THR A 160 -22.14 -29.10 8.48
CA THR A 160 -23.01 -29.79 9.45
C THR A 160 -22.27 -30.91 10.16
N ALA A 161 -21.60 -31.79 9.40
CA ALA A 161 -20.88 -32.95 9.92
C ALA A 161 -19.77 -32.58 10.91
N PHE A 162 -18.98 -31.55 10.60
CA PHE A 162 -17.90 -31.09 11.47
C PHE A 162 -18.33 -30.02 12.48
N ARG A 163 -19.64 -29.73 12.56
CA ARG A 163 -20.23 -28.80 13.51
C ARG A 163 -19.58 -27.42 13.42
N VAL A 164 -19.34 -26.95 12.20
CA VAL A 164 -18.61 -25.70 11.93
C VAL A 164 -19.50 -24.50 12.23
N PHE A 165 -18.95 -23.55 12.99
CA PHE A 165 -19.60 -22.29 13.32
C PHE A 165 -20.12 -21.53 12.08
N PRO A 166 -21.39 -21.06 12.06
CA PRO A 166 -21.98 -20.39 10.89
C PRO A 166 -21.20 -19.17 10.41
N HIS A 167 -20.61 -18.41 11.32
CA HIS A 167 -19.82 -17.22 11.00
C HIS A 167 -18.57 -17.51 10.13
N PHE A 168 -18.11 -18.75 10.02
CA PHE A 168 -16.99 -19.08 9.13
C PHE A 168 -17.38 -19.16 7.64
N LEU A 169 -18.65 -19.42 7.33
CA LEU A 169 -19.10 -19.61 5.94
C LEU A 169 -18.76 -18.42 5.02
N PRO A 170 -19.00 -17.15 5.39
CA PRO A 170 -18.60 -16.03 4.55
C PRO A 170 -17.09 -15.99 4.27
N PHE A 171 -16.25 -16.26 5.27
CA PHE A 171 -14.79 -16.35 5.11
C PHE A 171 -14.37 -17.53 4.24
N MET A 172 -15.10 -18.64 4.30
CA MET A 172 -14.94 -19.79 3.42
C MET A 172 -15.26 -19.45 1.95
N LEU A 173 -16.12 -18.46 1.70
CA LEU A 173 -16.45 -17.95 0.37
C LEU A 173 -15.57 -16.76 -0.06
N GLY A 174 -14.58 -16.40 0.75
CA GLY A 174 -13.60 -15.36 0.43
C GLY A 174 -14.03 -13.94 0.80
N GLU A 175 -14.96 -13.77 1.75
CA GLU A 175 -15.21 -12.46 2.36
C GLU A 175 -13.90 -11.91 2.99
N PRO A 176 -13.50 -10.67 2.68
CA PRO A 176 -12.36 -10.05 3.36
C PRO A 176 -12.71 -9.76 4.82
N ASP A 177 -11.84 -10.16 5.73
CA ASP A 177 -11.99 -9.91 7.16
C ASP A 177 -11.33 -8.57 7.53
N TYR A 178 -12.14 -7.65 8.05
CA TYR A 178 -11.70 -6.38 8.61
C TYR A 178 -11.85 -6.34 10.14
N TRP A 179 -12.21 -7.46 10.74
CA TRP A 179 -12.43 -7.60 12.18
C TRP A 179 -11.27 -8.35 12.86
N ALA A 180 -11.44 -8.59 14.16
CA ALA A 180 -10.52 -9.41 14.92
C ALA A 180 -10.81 -10.91 14.69
N PRO A 181 -9.78 -11.77 14.73
CA PRO A 181 -9.97 -13.21 14.75
C PRO A 181 -10.91 -13.63 15.86
N LEU A 182 -11.70 -14.67 15.59
CA LEU A 182 -12.67 -15.18 16.55
C LEU A 182 -12.05 -16.32 17.35
N PHE A 183 -12.37 -16.38 18.64
CA PHE A 183 -12.13 -17.55 19.48
C PHE A 183 -13.28 -17.70 20.48
N ILE A 184 -13.98 -18.82 20.42
CA ILE A 184 -15.14 -19.09 21.28
C ILE A 184 -14.97 -20.48 21.93
N PRO A 185 -14.94 -20.54 23.27
CA PRO A 185 -15.12 -21.79 23.99
C PRO A 185 -16.62 -22.11 24.10
N LEU A 186 -17.02 -23.22 23.47
CA LEU A 186 -18.38 -23.73 23.46
C LEU A 186 -18.62 -24.60 24.69
N ARG A 187 -19.72 -24.34 25.38
CA ARG A 187 -20.02 -24.94 26.68
C ARG A 187 -21.30 -25.76 26.61
N ASN A 188 -21.26 -26.92 27.25
CA ASN A 188 -22.45 -27.63 27.69
C ASN A 188 -22.51 -27.53 29.22
N ASP A 189 -23.58 -26.95 29.74
CA ASP A 189 -23.71 -26.50 31.12
C ASP A 189 -22.53 -25.63 31.60
N LYS A 190 -21.65 -26.21 32.43
CA LYS A 190 -20.47 -25.54 33.02
C LYS A 190 -19.15 -25.95 32.38
N ARG A 191 -19.12 -27.01 31.57
CA ARG A 191 -17.89 -27.55 30.98
C ARG A 191 -17.72 -27.04 29.55
N VAL A 192 -16.49 -26.68 29.20
CA VAL A 192 -16.14 -26.41 27.80
C VAL A 192 -16.00 -27.75 27.11
N VAL A 193 -16.83 -28.00 26.10
CA VAL A 193 -16.86 -29.27 25.34
C VAL A 193 -16.11 -29.15 24.02
N ARG A 194 -16.04 -27.92 23.49
CA ARG A 194 -15.36 -27.62 22.23
C ARG A 194 -14.79 -26.22 22.26
N ILE A 195 -13.70 -25.98 21.54
CA ILE A 195 -13.24 -24.62 21.22
C ILE A 195 -13.26 -24.43 19.71
N GLU A 196 -13.57 -23.22 19.29
CA GLU A 196 -13.56 -22.86 17.88
C GLU A 196 -12.87 -21.53 17.68
N ALA A 197 -12.17 -21.40 16.55
CA ALA A 197 -11.46 -20.20 16.20
C ALA A 197 -11.42 -20.01 14.68
N THR A 198 -11.38 -18.74 14.26
CA THR A 198 -11.22 -18.36 12.86
C THR A 198 -10.16 -17.29 12.72
N TRP A 199 -9.37 -17.39 11.66
CA TRP A 199 -8.34 -16.41 11.31
C TRP A 199 -8.35 -16.18 9.80
N GLN A 200 -8.04 -14.95 9.37
CA GLN A 200 -7.69 -14.66 7.99
C GLN A 200 -6.27 -14.10 7.94
N HIS A 201 -5.39 -14.76 7.18
CA HIS A 201 -3.97 -14.37 7.11
C HIS A 201 -3.76 -13.09 6.30
N PRO A 202 -2.76 -12.27 6.65
CA PRO A 202 -2.46 -11.03 5.95
C PRO A 202 -1.92 -11.28 4.55
N ARG A 203 -2.18 -10.33 3.64
CA ARG A 203 -1.70 -10.37 2.24
C ARG A 203 -0.57 -9.38 2.07
N TYR A 204 0.66 -9.87 2.04
CA TYR A 204 1.84 -9.01 1.92
C TYR A 204 2.04 -8.47 0.50
N ASN A 205 1.61 -9.18 -0.54
CA ASN A 205 1.87 -8.78 -1.92
C ASN A 205 0.70 -7.97 -2.52
N ILE A 206 0.73 -6.65 -2.35
CA ILE A 206 -0.31 -5.76 -2.88
C ILE A 206 -0.35 -5.65 -4.41
N HIS A 207 0.70 -6.10 -5.09
CA HIS A 207 0.79 -6.09 -6.56
C HIS A 207 0.28 -7.39 -7.16
N ALA A 208 0.23 -8.46 -6.36
CA ALA A 208 -0.40 -9.71 -6.74
C ALA A 208 -1.88 -9.72 -6.39
N ARG A 209 -2.62 -10.48 -7.18
CA ARG A 209 -4.07 -10.63 -7.07
C ARG A 209 -4.44 -11.78 -6.13
N GLN A 210 -3.86 -11.79 -4.93
CA GLN A 210 -3.99 -12.88 -3.95
C GLN A 210 -5.41 -13.00 -3.38
N GLN A 211 -5.90 -14.24 -3.35
CA GLN A 211 -7.11 -14.65 -2.66
C GLN A 211 -6.93 -14.54 -1.13
N PRO A 212 -8.00 -14.35 -0.35
CA PRO A 212 -7.93 -14.53 1.10
C PRO A 212 -7.48 -15.95 1.45
N CYS A 213 -6.74 -16.07 2.54
CA CYS A 213 -6.51 -17.34 3.20
C CYS A 213 -7.21 -17.34 4.55
N SER A 214 -8.34 -18.02 4.61
CA SER A 214 -9.19 -18.13 5.80
C SER A 214 -8.99 -19.51 6.43
N VAL A 215 -8.85 -19.54 7.74
CA VAL A 215 -8.61 -20.77 8.50
C VAL A 215 -9.67 -20.87 9.59
N TYR A 216 -10.36 -22.00 9.64
CA TYR A 216 -11.17 -22.43 10.77
C TYR A 216 -10.43 -23.53 11.52
N MET A 217 -10.51 -23.49 12.85
CA MET A 217 -10.06 -24.53 13.76
C MET A 217 -11.19 -24.84 14.74
N GLY A 218 -11.57 -26.10 14.83
CA GLY A 218 -12.44 -26.63 15.88
C GLY A 218 -11.71 -27.76 16.62
N TYR A 219 -11.67 -27.70 17.94
CA TYR A 219 -11.10 -28.78 18.76
C TYR A 219 -12.16 -29.35 19.70
N ASP A 220 -12.41 -30.64 19.57
CA ASP A 220 -13.34 -31.39 20.39
C ASP A 220 -12.59 -32.08 21.54
N PHE A 221 -12.98 -31.78 22.79
CA PHE A 221 -12.29 -32.32 23.96
C PHE A 221 -12.61 -33.80 24.22
N ALA A 222 -13.77 -34.29 23.75
CA ALA A 222 -14.16 -35.69 23.94
C ALA A 222 -13.38 -36.60 22.99
N GLU A 223 -13.22 -36.16 21.74
CA GLU A 223 -12.52 -36.90 20.68
C GLU A 223 -11.00 -36.68 20.68
N ALA A 224 -10.51 -35.68 21.43
CA ALA A 224 -9.11 -35.22 21.39
C ALA A 224 -8.60 -34.96 19.96
N CYS A 225 -9.49 -34.50 19.08
CA CYS A 225 -9.22 -34.29 17.66
C CYS A 225 -9.41 -32.82 17.28
N THR A 226 -8.43 -32.26 16.58
CA THR A 226 -8.49 -30.92 15.98
C THR A 226 -8.92 -31.03 14.52
N THR A 227 -9.95 -30.29 14.13
CA THR A 227 -10.39 -30.14 12.74
C THR A 227 -10.03 -28.75 12.23
N TYR A 228 -9.28 -28.71 11.14
CA TYR A 228 -8.94 -27.50 10.39
C TYR A 228 -9.62 -27.48 9.04
N ILE A 229 -10.14 -26.32 8.66
CA ILE A 229 -10.57 -26.03 7.28
C ILE A 229 -9.77 -24.82 6.82
N ILE A 230 -8.86 -25.03 5.88
CA ILE A 230 -8.01 -24.00 5.29
C ILE A 230 -8.54 -23.73 3.89
N VAL A 231 -8.87 -22.47 3.65
CA VAL A 231 -9.39 -21.99 2.38
C VAL A 231 -8.43 -20.96 1.86
N SER A 232 -7.77 -21.21 0.73
CA SER A 232 -6.77 -20.31 0.16
C SER A 232 -6.88 -20.21 -1.36
N GLY A 233 -6.09 -19.32 -1.97
CA GLY A 233 -5.88 -19.35 -3.41
C GLY A 233 -5.27 -20.68 -3.86
N GLU A 234 -5.60 -21.10 -5.07
CA GLU A 234 -4.94 -22.25 -5.70
C GLU A 234 -3.45 -21.95 -5.91
N GLY A 235 -2.59 -22.81 -5.35
CA GLY A 235 -1.14 -22.64 -5.41
C GLY A 235 -0.58 -21.53 -4.53
N GLU A 236 -1.28 -21.12 -3.47
CA GLU A 236 -0.75 -20.15 -2.50
C GLU A 236 0.54 -20.66 -1.85
N GLU A 237 1.64 -19.93 -2.05
CA GLU A 237 2.99 -20.44 -1.83
C GLU A 237 3.25 -20.88 -0.39
N TYR A 238 2.89 -20.04 0.60
CA TYR A 238 3.10 -20.39 2.01
C TYR A 238 2.20 -21.54 2.50
N VAL A 239 1.04 -21.76 1.87
CA VAL A 239 0.18 -22.90 2.17
C VAL A 239 0.82 -24.18 1.64
N GLU A 240 1.37 -24.16 0.42
CA GLU A 240 2.11 -25.30 -0.14
C GLU A 240 3.41 -25.61 0.64
N ARG A 241 4.13 -24.57 1.11
CA ARG A 241 5.27 -24.78 2.04
C ARG A 241 4.81 -25.35 3.37
N THR A 242 3.63 -24.97 3.87
CA THR A 242 3.04 -25.58 5.06
C THR A 242 2.75 -27.07 4.85
N LYS A 243 2.15 -27.45 3.71
CA LYS A 243 1.94 -28.87 3.35
C LYS A 243 3.26 -29.62 3.30
N THR A 244 4.30 -29.01 2.73
CA THR A 244 5.65 -29.59 2.67
C THR A 244 6.24 -29.78 4.07
N ARG A 245 6.13 -28.80 4.97
CA ARG A 245 6.61 -28.95 6.35
C ARG A 245 5.86 -30.03 7.13
N LEU A 246 4.54 -30.14 6.94
CA LEU A 246 3.77 -31.25 7.52
C LEU A 246 4.27 -32.59 7.00
N ASN A 247 4.71 -32.63 5.73
CA ASN A 247 5.31 -33.83 5.17
C ASN A 247 6.69 -34.16 5.74
N ASP A 248 7.46 -33.16 6.15
CA ASP A 248 8.77 -33.39 6.76
C ASP A 248 8.65 -33.89 8.20
N TYR A 249 7.64 -33.43 8.95
CA TYR A 249 7.45 -33.80 10.36
C TYR A 249 6.68 -35.11 10.55
N PHE A 250 5.75 -35.44 9.65
CA PHE A 250 4.91 -36.61 9.75
C PHE A 250 5.10 -37.48 8.51
N ALA A 251 5.10 -38.80 8.66
CA ALA A 251 5.36 -39.75 7.57
C ALA A 251 4.22 -40.76 7.43
N ASP A 252 4.23 -41.57 6.38
CA ASP A 252 3.21 -42.60 6.16
C ASP A 252 3.37 -43.80 7.14
N ASP A 253 4.56 -43.93 7.72
CA ASP A 253 4.91 -44.73 8.90
C ASP A 253 4.79 -43.87 10.19
N ASP A 254 5.15 -44.41 11.36
CA ASP A 254 5.24 -43.59 12.58
C ASP A 254 6.19 -42.40 12.33
N GLY A 255 5.64 -41.18 12.41
CA GLY A 255 6.34 -39.94 12.10
C GLY A 255 7.46 -39.62 13.10
N LEU A 256 8.03 -38.40 13.02
CA LEU A 256 9.06 -38.01 13.99
C LEU A 256 8.48 -38.07 15.41
N ALA A 257 9.04 -38.92 16.28
CA ALA A 257 8.56 -39.10 17.66
C ALA A 257 8.50 -37.76 18.44
N ALA A 258 9.41 -36.83 18.13
CA ALA A 258 9.41 -35.48 18.70
C ALA A 258 8.26 -34.59 18.19
N ALA A 259 7.76 -34.81 16.98
CA ALA A 259 6.62 -34.10 16.40
C ALA A 259 5.27 -34.72 16.84
N ALA A 260 5.21 -36.04 16.96
CA ALA A 260 4.02 -36.76 17.44
C ALA A 260 3.56 -36.28 18.83
N GLY A 261 4.51 -35.94 19.72
CA GLY A 261 4.18 -35.40 21.05
C GLY A 261 3.55 -33.99 21.03
N GLN A 262 3.70 -33.24 19.94
CA GLN A 262 3.20 -31.85 19.84
C GLN A 262 1.86 -31.73 19.13
N ILE A 263 1.39 -32.82 18.50
CA ILE A 263 0.19 -32.79 17.65
C ILE A 263 -1.10 -32.56 18.44
N SER A 264 -1.09 -32.91 19.73
CA SER A 264 -2.21 -32.65 20.64
C SER A 264 -2.47 -31.17 20.82
N ASP A 265 -1.51 -30.28 20.57
CA ASP A 265 -1.72 -28.84 20.65
C ASP A 265 -2.57 -28.35 19.47
N PRO A 266 -3.80 -27.87 19.70
CA PRO A 266 -4.69 -27.48 18.63
C PRO A 266 -4.11 -26.35 17.78
N PHE A 267 -3.19 -25.54 18.30
CA PHE A 267 -2.62 -24.37 17.64
C PHE A 267 -1.35 -24.67 16.82
N LEU A 268 -0.89 -25.93 16.76
CA LEU A 268 0.31 -26.32 16.04
C LEU A 268 0.27 -25.90 14.56
N LEU A 269 -0.79 -26.29 13.84
CA LEU A 269 -0.90 -26.00 12.42
C LEU A 269 -1.00 -24.49 12.15
N GLN A 270 -1.79 -23.78 12.94
CA GLN A 270 -1.91 -22.33 12.82
C GLN A 270 -0.57 -21.60 13.10
N SER A 271 0.24 -22.12 14.02
CA SER A 271 1.61 -21.62 14.28
C SER A 271 2.53 -21.81 13.07
N ILE A 272 2.47 -22.99 12.42
CA ILE A 272 3.23 -23.27 11.19
C ILE A 272 2.78 -22.33 10.06
N LEU A 273 1.47 -22.19 9.83
CA LEU A 273 0.92 -21.27 8.82
C LEU A 273 1.35 -19.82 9.07
N CYS A 274 1.31 -19.36 10.32
CA CYS A 274 1.75 -18.03 10.69
C CYS A 274 3.23 -17.81 10.39
N HIS A 275 4.08 -18.79 10.72
CA HIS A 275 5.50 -18.75 10.40
C HIS A 275 5.75 -18.65 8.88
N GLU A 276 5.08 -19.50 8.09
CA GLU A 276 5.25 -19.49 6.62
C GLU A 276 4.76 -18.19 5.99
N SER A 277 3.64 -17.65 6.49
CA SER A 277 3.12 -16.34 6.07
C SER A 277 4.10 -15.20 6.39
N LEU A 278 4.74 -15.21 7.57
CA LEU A 278 5.76 -14.21 7.94
C LEU A 278 7.03 -14.31 7.09
N THR A 279 7.36 -15.53 6.65
CA THR A 279 8.51 -15.78 5.78
C THR A 279 8.30 -15.14 4.41
N ASP A 280 7.08 -15.23 3.85
CA ASP A 280 6.72 -14.49 2.63
C ASP A 280 6.85 -12.97 2.83
N GLY A 281 6.33 -12.46 3.96
CA GLY A 281 6.44 -11.06 4.31
C GLY A 281 7.90 -10.57 4.33
N LYS A 282 8.82 -11.37 4.89
CA LYS A 282 10.25 -11.06 4.97
C LYS A 282 10.88 -10.86 3.59
N GLU A 283 10.55 -11.70 2.61
CA GLU A 283 11.09 -11.56 1.24
C GLU A 283 10.63 -10.24 0.60
N ILE A 284 9.34 -9.94 0.72
CA ILE A 284 8.74 -8.73 0.11
C ILE A 284 9.30 -7.46 0.78
N ILE A 285 9.41 -7.45 2.11
CA ILE A 285 10.01 -6.33 2.87
C ILE A 285 11.48 -6.13 2.46
N THR A 286 12.23 -7.20 2.21
CA THR A 286 13.63 -7.11 1.77
C THR A 286 13.74 -6.43 0.39
N LYS A 287 12.86 -6.77 -0.55
CA LYS A 287 12.80 -6.11 -1.87
C LYS A 287 12.41 -4.63 -1.75
N LEU A 288 11.45 -4.29 -0.87
CA LEU A 288 11.10 -2.89 -0.59
C LEU A 288 12.30 -2.12 -0.02
N ARG A 289 13.00 -2.71 0.94
CA ARG A 289 14.17 -2.11 1.59
C ARG A 289 15.22 -1.72 0.56
N HIS A 290 15.62 -2.63 -0.33
CA HIS A 290 16.62 -2.33 -1.35
C HIS A 290 16.15 -1.21 -2.29
N ARG A 291 14.90 -1.27 -2.78
CA ARG A 291 14.32 -0.19 -3.62
C ARG A 291 14.37 1.17 -2.93
N LEU A 292 14.11 1.22 -1.62
CA LEU A 292 14.19 2.48 -0.86
C LEU A 292 15.63 2.98 -0.79
N TYR A 293 16.60 2.14 -0.41
CA TYR A 293 18.00 2.57 -0.33
C TYR A 293 18.54 3.05 -1.68
N ASP A 294 18.25 2.33 -2.76
CA ASP A 294 18.63 2.75 -4.11
C ASP A 294 18.08 4.15 -4.44
N GLN A 295 16.82 4.43 -4.08
CA GLN A 295 16.22 5.75 -4.29
C GLN A 295 16.80 6.82 -3.36
N LEU A 296 17.14 6.48 -2.11
CA LEU A 296 17.79 7.41 -1.19
C LEU A 296 19.16 7.84 -1.71
N ASP A 297 19.92 6.91 -2.30
CA ASP A 297 21.23 7.22 -2.90
C ASP A 297 21.08 8.17 -4.09
N ILE A 298 20.09 7.94 -4.97
CA ILE A 298 19.77 8.84 -6.10
C ILE A 298 19.39 10.24 -5.61
N VAL A 299 18.55 10.34 -4.57
CA VAL A 299 18.18 11.62 -3.96
C VAL A 299 19.40 12.32 -3.36
N GLY A 300 20.27 11.57 -2.69
CA GLY A 300 21.50 12.09 -2.10
C GLY A 300 22.50 12.58 -3.14
N GLU A 301 22.61 11.92 -4.30
CA GLU A 301 23.44 12.37 -5.42
C GLU A 301 22.88 13.63 -6.07
N TYR A 302 21.57 13.67 -6.34
CA TYR A 302 20.91 14.85 -6.91
C TYR A 302 21.05 16.08 -6.00
N ALA A 303 20.95 15.90 -4.68
CA ALA A 303 21.09 16.98 -3.71
C ALA A 303 22.50 17.61 -3.71
N LYS A 304 23.54 16.86 -4.14
CA LYS A 304 24.92 17.37 -4.26
C LYS A 304 25.13 18.11 -5.57
N GLU A 305 24.66 17.51 -6.67
CA GLU A 305 24.78 18.07 -8.01
C GLU A 305 23.42 17.97 -8.71
N PRO A 306 22.61 19.05 -8.67
CA PRO A 306 21.30 19.05 -9.30
C PRO A 306 21.41 18.82 -10.81
N PHE A 307 20.67 17.85 -11.33
CA PHE A 307 20.60 17.53 -12.77
C PHE A 307 19.17 17.67 -13.31
N ASP A 308 18.92 17.26 -14.56
CA ASP A 308 17.68 17.56 -15.31
C ASP A 308 16.34 17.33 -14.54
N LYS A 309 15.38 18.25 -14.73
CA LYS A 309 14.05 18.31 -14.06
C LYS A 309 13.20 17.06 -14.28
N SER A 310 13.37 16.37 -15.41
CA SER A 310 12.68 15.11 -15.70
C SER A 310 12.98 14.01 -14.67
N ASN A 311 14.17 14.05 -14.05
CA ASN A 311 14.58 13.08 -13.04
C ASN A 311 13.90 13.32 -11.68
N LEU A 312 13.63 14.58 -11.35
CA LEU A 312 12.97 14.97 -10.09
C LEU A 312 11.51 14.45 -10.04
N GLN A 313 10.81 14.54 -11.16
CA GLN A 313 9.47 13.97 -11.32
C GLN A 313 9.50 12.43 -11.19
N GLU A 314 10.48 11.77 -11.82
CA GLU A 314 10.65 10.32 -11.72
C GLU A 314 10.96 9.89 -10.27
N MET A 315 11.88 10.57 -9.59
CA MET A 315 12.23 10.30 -8.19
C MET A 315 11.01 10.45 -7.27
N THR A 316 10.23 11.51 -7.46
CA THR A 316 8.97 11.74 -6.73
C THR A 316 8.00 10.59 -6.95
N ASN A 317 7.82 10.14 -8.19
CA ASN A 317 6.94 9.02 -8.52
C ASN A 317 7.42 7.71 -7.89
N GLN A 318 8.72 7.41 -7.94
CA GLN A 318 9.28 6.19 -7.36
C GLN A 318 9.17 6.18 -5.83
N LEU A 319 9.50 7.28 -5.17
CA LEU A 319 9.32 7.42 -3.72
C LEU A 319 7.85 7.31 -3.31
N HIS A 320 6.92 7.85 -4.12
CA HIS A 320 5.49 7.70 -3.87
C HIS A 320 5.04 6.24 -3.96
N LEU A 321 5.49 5.50 -4.98
CA LEU A 321 5.20 4.06 -5.10
C LEU A 321 5.77 3.27 -3.91
N ILE A 322 7.01 3.58 -3.50
CA ILE A 322 7.64 2.98 -2.31
C ILE A 322 6.83 3.32 -1.05
N SER A 323 6.24 4.52 -0.96
CA SER A 323 5.33 4.89 0.13
C SER A 323 4.14 3.96 0.22
N GLN A 324 3.42 3.81 -0.89
CA GLN A 324 2.21 2.99 -0.93
C GLN A 324 2.53 1.53 -0.56
N ASP A 325 3.65 1.01 -1.05
CA ASP A 325 4.13 -0.34 -0.73
C ASP A 325 4.49 -0.47 0.77
N ALA A 326 5.22 0.50 1.33
CA ALA A 326 5.61 0.51 2.74
C ALA A 326 4.41 0.62 3.69
N ASP A 327 3.45 1.48 3.36
CA ASP A 327 2.22 1.68 4.14
C ASP A 327 1.37 0.41 4.16
N SER A 328 1.23 -0.25 3.01
CA SER A 328 0.45 -1.48 2.89
C SER A 328 1.11 -2.67 3.60
N LEU A 329 2.43 -2.80 3.48
CA LEU A 329 3.17 -3.84 4.21
C LEU A 329 3.12 -3.61 5.72
N PHE A 330 3.20 -2.35 6.16
CA PHE A 330 3.04 -2.01 7.58
C PHE A 330 1.68 -2.45 8.11
N ALA A 331 0.59 -2.14 7.40
CA ALA A 331 -0.75 -2.59 7.77
C ALA A 331 -0.86 -4.13 7.82
N SER A 332 -0.26 -4.82 6.85
CA SER A 332 -0.24 -6.29 6.80
C SER A 332 0.53 -6.91 7.98
N THR A 333 1.66 -6.31 8.37
CA THR A 333 2.43 -6.73 9.55
C THR A 333 1.68 -6.44 10.85
N GLU A 334 0.94 -5.31 10.95
CA GLU A 334 0.10 -5.04 12.13
C GLU A 334 -1.03 -6.07 12.27
N MET A 335 -1.67 -6.44 11.17
CA MET A 335 -2.67 -7.51 11.14
C MET A 335 -2.06 -8.85 11.59
N ALA A 336 -0.87 -9.21 11.11
CA ALA A 336 -0.15 -10.40 11.55
C ALA A 336 0.10 -10.40 13.07
N GLY A 337 0.48 -9.24 13.64
CA GLY A 337 0.73 -9.06 15.07
C GLY A 337 -0.52 -9.21 15.90
N MET A 338 -1.62 -8.64 15.43
CA MET A 338 -2.94 -8.77 16.04
C MET A 338 -3.42 -10.24 16.04
N ILE A 339 -3.29 -10.93 14.91
CA ILE A 339 -3.59 -12.37 14.78
C ILE A 339 -2.78 -13.22 15.74
N SER A 340 -1.46 -13.03 15.78
CA SER A 340 -0.55 -13.83 16.60
C SER A 340 -0.77 -13.60 18.09
N THR A 341 -1.01 -12.34 18.48
CA THR A 341 -1.36 -11.98 19.86
C THR A 341 -2.70 -12.59 20.27
N HIS A 342 -3.69 -12.56 19.38
CA HIS A 342 -5.00 -13.18 19.64
C HIS A 342 -4.86 -14.70 19.80
N MET A 343 -4.09 -15.35 18.92
CA MET A 343 -3.78 -16.78 18.99
C MET A 343 -3.08 -17.16 20.30
N ALA A 344 -2.07 -16.41 20.75
CA ALA A 344 -1.41 -16.66 22.03
C ALA A 344 -2.39 -16.54 23.22
N LYS A 345 -3.28 -15.54 23.20
CA LYS A 345 -4.33 -15.39 24.22
C LYS A 345 -5.34 -16.56 24.18
N ALA A 346 -5.74 -17.00 22.99
CA ALA A 346 -6.64 -18.14 22.80
C ALA A 346 -6.02 -19.45 23.33
N ARG A 347 -4.73 -19.70 23.02
CA ARG A 347 -3.98 -20.84 23.54
C ARG A 347 -3.85 -20.77 25.06
N GLN A 348 -3.53 -19.61 25.63
CA GLN A 348 -3.45 -19.42 27.08
C GLN A 348 -4.79 -19.70 27.77
N ARG A 349 -5.91 -19.24 27.19
CA ARG A 349 -7.27 -19.54 27.69
C ARG A 349 -7.55 -21.04 27.64
N THR A 350 -7.18 -21.71 26.56
CA THR A 350 -7.37 -23.16 26.39
C THR A 350 -6.51 -23.95 27.38
N SER A 351 -5.26 -23.54 27.61
CA SER A 351 -4.37 -24.15 28.60
C SER A 351 -4.93 -24.09 30.02
N LYS A 352 -5.64 -23.01 30.38
CA LYS A 352 -6.36 -22.92 31.67
C LYS A 352 -7.55 -23.87 31.76
N ILE A 353 -8.18 -24.20 30.63
CA ILE A 353 -9.34 -25.12 30.57
C ILE A 353 -8.86 -26.58 30.65
N SER A 354 -7.83 -26.94 29.89
CA SER A 354 -7.26 -28.28 29.89
C SER A 354 -5.74 -28.23 29.70
N PRO A 355 -4.96 -28.29 30.79
CA PRO A 355 -3.50 -28.13 30.73
C PRO A 355 -2.80 -29.35 30.10
N ASN A 356 -3.37 -30.56 30.25
CA ASN A 356 -2.76 -31.81 29.81
C ASN A 356 -2.54 -31.89 28.30
N ILE A 357 -3.37 -31.20 27.51
CA ILE A 357 -3.26 -31.10 26.05
C ILE A 357 -1.91 -30.50 25.62
N PHE A 358 -1.34 -29.64 26.47
CA PHE A 358 -0.15 -28.84 26.15
C PHE A 358 1.14 -29.37 26.78
N HIS A 359 1.10 -30.45 27.56
CA HIS A 359 2.22 -30.91 28.40
C HIS A 359 3.51 -31.19 27.61
N LYS A 360 3.40 -31.64 26.36
CA LYS A 360 4.53 -31.95 25.47
C LYS A 360 4.75 -30.91 24.37
N SER A 361 4.03 -29.79 24.41
CA SER A 361 3.99 -28.81 23.33
C SER A 361 4.89 -27.60 23.56
N ASN A 362 5.81 -27.38 22.62
CA ASN A 362 6.64 -26.18 22.54
C ASN A 362 6.01 -25.07 21.68
N VAL A 363 4.76 -25.25 21.23
CA VAL A 363 4.05 -24.26 20.38
C VAL A 363 3.88 -22.93 21.11
N GLY A 364 3.79 -22.93 22.44
CA GLY A 364 3.73 -21.70 23.24
C GLY A 364 4.95 -20.80 23.06
N ASP A 365 6.15 -21.37 23.17
CA ASP A 365 7.40 -20.64 23.00
C ASP A 365 7.62 -20.24 21.54
N ALA A 366 7.23 -21.11 20.60
CA ALA A 366 7.23 -20.78 19.17
C ALA A 366 6.33 -19.57 18.87
N LEU A 367 5.13 -19.51 19.47
CA LEU A 367 4.22 -18.37 19.32
C LEU A 367 4.79 -17.09 19.92
N ALA A 368 5.46 -17.16 21.08
CA ALA A 368 6.13 -16.01 21.66
C ALA A 368 7.22 -15.46 20.72
N TYR A 369 8.06 -16.35 20.16
CA TYR A 369 9.06 -15.99 19.16
C TYR A 369 8.44 -15.36 17.91
N LEU A 370 7.30 -15.88 17.42
CA LEU A 370 6.60 -15.31 16.26
C LEU A 370 6.09 -13.89 16.54
N ILE A 371 5.54 -13.65 17.74
CA ILE A 371 5.12 -12.31 18.18
C ILE A 371 6.31 -11.35 18.20
N ASP A 372 7.42 -11.73 18.84
CA ASP A 372 8.64 -10.90 18.89
C ASP A 372 9.21 -10.62 17.50
N SER A 373 9.16 -11.62 16.61
CA SER A 373 9.59 -11.50 15.21
C SER A 373 8.72 -10.51 14.43
N ILE A 374 7.40 -10.54 14.64
CA ILE A 374 6.47 -9.57 14.04
C ILE A 374 6.75 -8.17 14.55
N GLU A 375 6.97 -8.00 15.86
CA GLU A 375 7.32 -6.69 16.42
C GLU A 375 8.64 -6.16 15.85
N ALA A 376 9.64 -7.03 15.68
CA ALA A 376 10.89 -6.65 15.02
C ALA A 376 10.64 -6.19 13.57
N GLN A 377 9.86 -6.94 12.78
CA GLN A 377 9.49 -6.53 11.42
C GLN A 377 8.74 -5.19 11.39
N LYS A 378 7.82 -4.97 12.35
CA LYS A 378 7.08 -3.71 12.51
C LYS A 378 8.02 -2.54 12.74
N ARG A 379 9.00 -2.68 13.65
CA ARG A 379 10.02 -1.65 13.94
C ARG A 379 10.86 -1.33 12.70
N TRP A 380 11.25 -2.36 11.93
CA TRP A 380 11.97 -2.16 10.66
C TRP A 380 11.14 -1.38 9.64
N LEU A 381 9.88 -1.74 9.44
CA LEU A 381 8.99 -1.03 8.53
C LEU A 381 8.74 0.42 8.95
N GLN A 382 8.62 0.70 10.25
CA GLN A 382 8.54 2.07 10.76
C GLN A 382 9.79 2.88 10.43
N SER A 383 10.98 2.30 10.56
CA SER A 383 12.23 2.95 10.16
C SER A 383 12.26 3.26 8.66
N LEU A 384 11.81 2.32 7.82
CA LEU A 384 11.74 2.54 6.36
C LEU A 384 10.75 3.66 6.00
N LYS A 385 9.58 3.72 6.66
CA LYS A 385 8.61 4.81 6.49
C LYS A 385 9.23 6.16 6.85
N SER A 386 9.89 6.26 8.00
CA SER A 386 10.55 7.49 8.44
C SER A 386 11.63 7.95 7.46
N ARG A 387 12.50 7.04 6.98
CA ARG A 387 13.53 7.37 5.97
C ARG A 387 12.93 7.89 4.67
N LYS A 388 11.85 7.25 4.22
CA LYS A 388 11.10 7.70 3.04
C LYS A 388 10.50 9.09 3.24
N ASP A 389 9.92 9.39 4.41
CA ASP A 389 9.33 10.71 4.69
C ASP A 389 10.40 11.81 4.64
N ILE A 390 11.59 11.53 5.20
CA ILE A 390 12.74 12.43 5.11
C ILE A 390 13.13 12.67 3.64
N ALA A 391 13.20 11.62 2.83
CA ALA A 391 13.55 11.73 1.42
C ALA A 391 12.51 12.49 0.61
N MET A 392 11.22 12.25 0.84
CA MET A 392 10.14 12.97 0.18
C MET A 392 10.18 14.47 0.50
N ASN A 393 10.42 14.82 1.77
CA ASN A 393 10.58 16.21 2.17
C ASN A 393 11.79 16.87 1.50
N LEU A 394 12.92 16.15 1.41
CA LEU A 394 14.10 16.63 0.70
C LEU A 394 13.80 16.87 -0.79
N VAL A 395 13.19 15.92 -1.48
CA VAL A 395 12.81 16.08 -2.90
C VAL A 395 11.87 17.27 -3.07
N PHE A 396 10.85 17.42 -2.21
CA PHE A 396 9.92 18.55 -2.29
C PHE A 396 10.63 19.91 -2.09
N ASN A 397 11.56 19.99 -1.15
CA ASN A 397 12.37 21.19 -0.94
C ASN A 397 13.25 21.50 -2.15
N LEU A 398 13.85 20.49 -2.78
CA LEU A 398 14.67 20.64 -3.98
C LEU A 398 13.83 21.11 -5.18
N VAL A 399 12.62 20.56 -5.37
CA VAL A 399 11.64 21.04 -6.37
C VAL A 399 11.36 22.53 -6.15
N THR A 400 11.06 22.90 -4.90
CA THR A 400 10.69 24.27 -4.55
C THR A 400 11.85 25.25 -4.78
N GLN A 401 13.09 24.85 -4.46
CA GLN A 401 14.29 25.64 -4.69
C GLN A 401 14.51 25.86 -6.20
N GLN A 402 14.44 24.80 -6.99
CA GLN A 402 14.62 24.88 -8.44
C GLN A 402 13.55 25.72 -9.13
N ASP A 403 12.27 25.61 -8.72
CA ASP A 403 11.20 26.43 -9.24
C ASP A 403 11.37 27.92 -8.84
N SER A 404 11.93 28.19 -7.64
CA SER A 404 12.28 29.55 -7.21
C SER A 404 13.45 30.12 -8.03
N GLU A 405 14.48 29.32 -8.30
CA GLU A 405 15.59 29.71 -9.17
C GLU A 405 15.11 30.01 -10.60
N THR A 406 14.26 29.15 -11.15
CA THR A 406 13.66 29.36 -12.49
C THR A 406 12.78 30.60 -12.51
N SER A 407 12.01 30.85 -11.45
CA SER A 407 11.17 32.06 -11.35
C SER A 407 12.02 33.33 -11.25
N THR A 408 13.15 33.27 -10.53
CA THR A 408 14.08 34.41 -10.45
C THR A 408 14.82 34.64 -11.76
N SER A 409 15.19 33.59 -12.51
CA SER A 409 15.78 33.73 -13.84
C SER A 409 14.77 34.32 -14.84
N ILE A 410 13.53 33.83 -14.86
CA ILE A 410 12.46 34.41 -15.71
C ILE A 410 12.23 35.87 -15.34
N ALA A 411 12.18 36.22 -14.05
CA ALA A 411 12.01 37.60 -13.62
C ALA A 411 13.19 38.49 -14.06
N ARG A 412 14.41 37.93 -14.07
CA ARG A 412 15.61 38.61 -14.56
C ARG A 412 15.55 38.83 -16.06
N ASP A 413 15.27 37.78 -16.84
CA ASP A 413 15.17 37.84 -18.29
C ASP A 413 14.06 38.80 -18.71
N THR A 414 12.92 38.77 -18.02
CA THR A 414 11.81 39.72 -18.22
C THR A 414 12.24 41.16 -17.92
N LYS A 415 13.08 41.38 -16.90
CA LYS A 415 13.63 42.70 -16.57
C LYS A 415 14.61 43.19 -17.64
N GLU A 416 15.46 42.32 -18.17
CA GLU A 416 16.39 42.64 -19.26
C GLU A 416 15.63 42.92 -20.57
N ASP A 417 14.63 42.11 -20.91
CA ASP A 417 13.74 42.33 -22.06
C ASP A 417 12.95 43.64 -21.92
N SER A 418 12.46 43.95 -20.71
CA SER A 418 11.82 45.24 -20.42
C SER A 418 12.76 46.43 -20.63
N ALA A 419 14.07 46.27 -20.40
CA ALA A 419 15.05 47.32 -20.67
C ALA A 419 15.24 47.52 -22.18
N SER A 420 15.31 46.44 -22.94
CA SER A 420 15.35 46.48 -24.41
C SER A 420 14.09 47.11 -25.00
N MET A 421 12.92 46.76 -24.46
CA MET A 421 11.63 47.34 -24.86
C MET A 421 11.60 48.87 -24.64
N LYS A 422 12.22 49.35 -23.55
CA LYS A 422 12.38 50.81 -23.32
C LYS A 422 13.25 51.47 -24.38
N ILE A 423 14.34 50.84 -24.81
CA ILE A 423 15.23 51.39 -25.84
C ILE A 423 14.50 51.50 -27.18
N ILE A 424 13.77 50.46 -27.58
CA ILE A 424 12.96 50.48 -28.81
C ILE A 424 11.92 51.59 -28.73
N ALA A 425 11.19 51.70 -27.61
CA ALA A 425 10.23 52.77 -27.40
C ALA A 425 10.87 54.16 -27.57
N VAL A 426 12.05 54.39 -26.97
CA VAL A 426 12.80 55.64 -27.13
C VAL A 426 13.18 55.91 -28.59
N MET A 427 13.66 54.90 -29.32
CA MET A 427 13.99 55.03 -30.75
C MET A 427 12.75 55.35 -31.60
N THR A 428 11.61 54.71 -31.32
CA THR A 428 10.34 55.01 -32.01
C THR A 428 9.84 56.42 -31.70
N MET A 429 9.95 56.89 -30.46
CA MET A 429 9.62 58.27 -30.07
C MET A 429 10.47 59.30 -30.81
N LEU A 430 11.69 58.95 -31.20
CA LEU A 430 12.59 59.80 -31.98
C LEU A 430 12.25 59.76 -33.48
N PHE A 431 12.14 58.57 -34.09
CA PHE A 431 11.95 58.45 -35.54
C PHE A 431 10.55 58.79 -36.01
N LEU A 432 9.50 58.38 -35.30
CA LEU A 432 8.12 58.52 -35.74
C LEU A 432 7.70 59.98 -36.05
N PRO A 433 8.02 60.99 -35.21
CA PRO A 433 7.78 62.39 -35.56
C PRO A 433 8.65 62.90 -36.71
N THR A 434 9.93 62.51 -36.77
CA THR A 434 10.84 62.89 -37.86
C THR A 434 10.38 62.34 -39.21
N THR A 435 9.94 61.08 -39.25
CA THR A 435 9.40 60.43 -40.45
C THR A 435 8.06 61.04 -40.88
N ALA A 436 7.18 61.37 -39.93
CA ALA A 436 5.92 62.05 -40.24
C ALA A 436 6.15 63.42 -40.88
N VAL A 437 7.03 64.24 -40.29
CA VAL A 437 7.40 65.55 -40.86
C VAL A 437 8.06 65.37 -42.23
N SER A 438 8.97 64.39 -42.40
CA SER A 438 9.58 64.07 -43.69
C SER A 438 8.54 63.69 -44.76
N GLY A 439 7.53 62.88 -44.41
CA GLY A 439 6.44 62.51 -45.32
C GLY A 439 5.57 63.70 -45.73
N PHE A 440 5.19 64.56 -44.78
CA PHE A 440 4.46 65.81 -45.09
C PHE A 440 5.24 66.73 -46.03
N PHE A 441 6.54 66.90 -45.78
CA PHE A 441 7.39 67.71 -46.64
C PHE A 441 7.61 67.04 -48.01
N SER A 442 7.72 65.71 -48.09
CA SER A 442 7.85 64.97 -49.35
C SER A 442 6.61 65.07 -50.24
N MET A 443 5.41 65.21 -49.66
CA MET A 443 4.17 65.46 -50.42
C MET A 443 4.08 66.90 -50.95
N SER A 444 4.76 67.86 -50.31
CA SER A 444 4.71 69.29 -50.66
C SER A 444 5.87 69.76 -51.54
N PHE A 445 7.01 69.05 -51.57
CA PHE A 445 8.24 69.53 -52.24
C PHE A 445 8.38 69.18 -53.74
N PHE A 446 7.48 68.37 -54.32
CA PHE A 446 7.55 67.96 -55.73
C PHE A 446 6.44 68.55 -56.63
N SER A 447 5.90 69.74 -56.34
CA SER A 447 5.22 70.52 -57.39
C SER A 447 6.25 71.37 -58.13
N MET A 448 6.97 70.76 -59.07
CA MET A 448 8.01 71.41 -59.85
C MET A 448 7.42 72.11 -61.08
N SER A 449 7.59 73.42 -61.13
CA SER A 449 7.79 74.15 -62.38
C SER A 449 8.89 75.20 -62.17
N GLY A 450 10.15 74.78 -62.31
CA GLY A 450 11.34 75.65 -62.32
C GLY A 450 12.64 74.90 -61.96
N PRO A 451 13.81 75.24 -62.56
CA PRO A 451 15.04 74.49 -62.41
C PRO A 451 15.61 74.59 -60.98
N LEU A 452 16.17 73.48 -60.49
CA LEU A 452 16.66 73.28 -59.11
C LEU A 452 17.50 74.46 -58.60
N GLN A 453 16.89 75.32 -57.77
CA GLN A 453 17.61 76.21 -56.86
C GLN A 453 17.53 75.64 -55.45
N THR A 454 18.65 75.07 -55.03
CA THR A 454 18.92 74.61 -53.68
C THR A 454 19.10 75.82 -52.76
N SER A 455 18.05 76.30 -52.10
CA SER A 455 18.19 77.45 -51.18
C SER A 455 17.03 77.55 -50.18
N GLY A 456 17.34 77.54 -48.88
CA GLY A 456 16.48 78.04 -47.79
C GLY A 456 15.70 77.03 -46.95
N ASP A 457 15.03 76.04 -47.57
CA ASP A 457 13.92 75.35 -46.89
C ASP A 457 14.29 74.13 -46.03
N ILE A 458 15.53 73.64 -46.10
CA ILE A 458 16.02 72.57 -45.20
C ILE A 458 15.94 73.04 -43.74
N GLY A 459 16.07 74.35 -43.48
CA GLY A 459 15.90 74.94 -42.15
C GLY A 459 14.49 74.78 -41.58
N LEU A 460 13.45 74.78 -42.43
CA LEU A 460 12.05 74.67 -42.00
C LEU A 460 11.73 73.25 -41.48
N PHE A 461 12.34 72.23 -42.08
CA PHE A 461 12.26 70.85 -41.61
C PHE A 461 12.79 70.72 -40.17
N PHE A 462 13.99 71.28 -39.90
CA PHE A 462 14.56 71.28 -38.56
C PHE A 462 13.75 72.13 -37.57
N ALA A 463 13.17 73.25 -38.01
CA ALA A 463 12.36 74.14 -37.19
C ALA A 463 11.04 73.50 -36.70
N VAL A 464 10.49 72.52 -37.42
CA VAL A 464 9.26 71.82 -37.03
C VAL A 464 9.54 70.47 -36.37
N ALA A 465 10.52 69.71 -36.88
CA ALA A 465 10.81 68.36 -36.37
C ALA A 465 11.38 68.38 -34.94
N LEU A 466 12.31 69.29 -34.64
CA LEU A 466 12.93 69.38 -33.31
C LEU A 466 11.94 69.71 -32.18
N PRO A 467 11.11 70.76 -32.25
CA PRO A 467 10.16 71.05 -31.17
C PRO A 467 9.11 69.95 -30.99
N LEU A 468 8.72 69.27 -32.07
CA LEU A 468 7.75 68.19 -31.99
C LEU A 468 8.35 66.93 -31.33
N THR A 469 9.60 66.57 -31.65
CA THR A 469 10.33 65.54 -30.88
C THR A 469 10.50 65.93 -29.41
N PHE A 470 10.83 67.19 -29.12
CA PHE A 470 11.02 67.68 -27.76
C PHE A 470 9.73 67.62 -26.94
N LEU A 471 8.58 67.95 -27.55
CA LEU A 471 7.26 67.81 -26.92
C LEU A 471 6.95 66.37 -26.54
N ILE A 472 7.20 65.41 -27.44
CA ILE A 472 6.95 63.98 -27.18
C ILE A 472 7.82 63.48 -26.02
N PHE A 473 9.11 63.83 -26.00
CA PHE A 473 10.01 63.50 -24.90
C PHE A 473 9.61 64.18 -23.58
N LEU A 474 9.14 65.43 -23.61
CA LEU A 474 8.64 66.15 -22.43
C LEU A 474 7.38 65.48 -21.85
N THR A 475 6.43 65.09 -22.70
CA THR A 475 5.22 64.38 -22.27
C THR A 475 5.56 63.04 -21.64
N TRP A 476 6.48 62.28 -22.25
CA TRP A 476 6.95 61.01 -21.70
C TRP A 476 7.70 61.20 -20.36
N TRP A 477 8.58 62.19 -20.27
CA TRP A 477 9.31 62.51 -19.05
C TRP A 477 8.36 62.90 -17.91
N MET A 478 7.38 63.77 -18.18
CA MET A 478 6.39 64.14 -17.17
C MET A 478 5.58 62.93 -16.69
N TRP A 479 5.13 62.06 -17.61
CA TRP A 479 4.44 60.83 -17.25
C TRP A 479 5.31 59.93 -16.36
N TYR A 480 6.55 59.66 -16.79
CA TYR A 480 7.47 58.79 -16.05
C TYR A 480 7.81 59.34 -14.66
N SER A 481 8.01 60.66 -14.54
CA SER A 481 8.31 61.33 -13.27
C SER A 481 7.13 61.25 -12.29
N VAL A 482 5.89 61.42 -12.78
CA VAL A 482 4.67 61.26 -11.96
C VAL A 482 4.52 59.82 -11.49
N GLU A 483 4.69 58.84 -12.39
CA GLU A 483 4.54 57.42 -12.05
C GLU A 483 5.61 56.94 -11.04
N SER A 484 6.85 57.41 -11.17
CA SER A 484 7.93 57.10 -10.21
C SER A 484 7.67 57.68 -8.82
N THR A 485 7.10 58.88 -8.75
CA THR A 485 6.76 59.55 -7.48
C THR A 485 5.61 58.82 -6.78
N VAL A 486 4.55 58.46 -7.52
CA VAL A 486 3.41 57.70 -6.97
C VAL A 486 3.84 56.33 -6.45
N ARG A 487 4.70 55.61 -7.19
CA ARG A 487 5.20 54.29 -6.79
C ARG A 487 6.08 54.35 -5.55
N ASN A 488 6.95 55.35 -5.42
CA ASN A 488 7.80 55.55 -4.23
C ASN A 488 6.97 55.91 -2.98
N VAL A 489 5.94 56.75 -3.14
CA VAL A 489 5.01 57.07 -2.05
C VAL A 489 4.21 55.84 -1.63
N CYS A 490 3.71 55.05 -2.58
CA CYS A 490 2.99 53.80 -2.27
C CYS A 490 3.88 52.78 -1.56
N TYR A 491 5.15 52.62 -1.99
CA TYR A 491 6.12 51.76 -1.31
C TYR A 491 6.37 52.22 0.14
N PHE A 492 6.59 53.52 0.34
CA PHE A 492 6.81 54.10 1.66
C PHE A 492 5.60 53.94 2.59
N VAL A 493 4.39 54.12 2.07
CA VAL A 493 3.15 53.87 2.82
C VAL A 493 3.00 52.39 3.18
N SER A 494 3.32 51.46 2.27
CA SER A 494 3.24 50.01 2.54
C SER A 494 4.24 49.54 3.62
N LEU A 495 5.47 50.05 3.59
CA LEU A 495 6.52 49.77 4.58
C LEU A 495 6.11 50.28 5.97
N ARG A 496 5.50 51.46 6.02
CA ARG A 496 4.97 52.04 7.27
C ARG A 496 3.79 51.23 7.82
N TYR A 497 2.95 50.68 6.96
CA TYR A 497 1.84 49.81 7.33
C TYR A 497 2.31 48.45 7.89
N GLN A 498 3.31 47.83 7.26
CA GLN A 498 3.90 46.59 7.77
C GLN A 498 4.63 46.78 9.11
N GLY A 499 5.38 47.88 9.26
CA GLY A 499 6.03 48.23 10.53
C GLY A 499 5.02 48.46 11.66
N PHE A 500 3.89 49.14 11.37
CA PHE A 500 2.81 49.33 12.34
C PHE A 500 2.13 48.02 12.75
N ARG A 501 1.92 47.10 11.79
CA ARG A 501 1.34 45.77 12.05
C ARG A 501 2.26 44.88 12.89
N PHE A 502 3.58 44.98 12.70
CA PHE A 502 4.57 44.28 13.52
C PHE A 502 4.55 44.79 14.96
N ARG A 503 4.46 46.11 15.14
CA ARG A 503 4.40 46.76 16.45
C ARG A 503 3.13 46.40 17.24
N LEU A 504 1.97 46.35 16.56
CA LEU A 504 0.71 45.89 17.16
C LEU A 504 0.73 44.40 17.53
N LYS A 505 1.52 43.59 16.81
CA LYS A 505 1.66 42.17 17.11
C LYS A 505 2.56 41.95 18.33
N THR A 506 3.68 42.67 18.41
CA THR A 506 4.55 42.64 19.60
C THR A 506 3.83 43.15 20.85
N GLU A 507 3.02 44.21 20.75
CA GLU A 507 2.26 44.76 21.88
C GLU A 507 1.15 43.79 22.34
N LYS A 508 0.49 43.08 21.42
CA LYS A 508 -0.47 42.01 21.75
C LYS A 508 0.16 40.75 22.34
N ASP A 509 1.38 40.42 21.94
CA ASP A 509 2.12 39.27 22.47
C ASP A 509 2.68 39.59 23.87
N GLU A 510 2.96 40.87 24.17
CA GLU A 510 3.38 41.37 25.50
C GLU A 510 2.20 41.44 26.48
N GLU A 511 1.00 41.84 26.05
CA GLU A 511 -0.23 41.81 26.87
C GLU A 511 -0.76 40.40 27.20
N ARG A 512 -0.37 39.36 26.44
CA ARG A 512 -0.72 37.95 26.75
C ARG A 512 0.32 37.23 27.61
N GLY A 513 1.46 37.87 27.86
CA GLY A 513 2.57 37.31 28.64
C GLY A 513 2.60 37.75 30.11
N ASN A 514 1.75 38.69 30.52
CA ASN A 514 1.40 39.02 31.90
C ASN A 514 0.02 38.43 32.25
#